data_AF-A0A9E5AVT1-F1
#
_entry.id   AF-A0A9E5AVT1-F1
#
_cell.length_a   1.000
_cell.length_b   1.000
_cell.length_c   1.000
_cell.angle_alpha   90.00
_cell.angle_beta   90.00
_cell.angle_gamma   90.00
#
_symmetry.space_group_name_H-M   'P 1'
#
loop_
_entity.id
_entity.type
_entity.pdbx_description
1 polymer ?
#
loop_
_entity_poly.entity_id
_entity_poly.type
_entity_poly.pdbx_seq_one_letter_code
_entity_poly.pdbx_strand_id
1 'polypeptide(L)'
;MLVLTRVVSSGFHLQFHSVNCQRLTPPTPTDPTDRKALFDFRWDYRSCFLAATSYSSRLSHMSEQNKQSKGGSSEHGVPRVFSMSSLVPRANSPTSRSARVVNAETTGAQNLFAGVFWSDPGSTGGWSFGSEDPHVEGCPHVGVGEEVYLCLRGRVEVEWEGGKFEFGAGDIVYWPNNRWFRTKIIGTEPVHMFYVMSPPPTSIWSLGKKVTQTGEAIE
;
A
#
# COMPACT_ATOMS: atom_id res chain seq x y z
N MET A 1 -8.65 15.41 -21.85
CA MET A 1 -9.58 16.15 -20.98
C MET A 1 -9.94 15.20 -19.86
N LEU A 2 -9.43 15.43 -18.65
CA LEU A 2 -9.77 14.58 -17.50
C LEU A 2 -10.98 15.24 -16.83
N VAL A 3 -12.16 14.62 -16.90
CA VAL A 3 -13.36 15.09 -16.21
C VAL A 3 -13.40 14.36 -14.87
N LEU A 4 -13.13 15.08 -13.79
CA LEU A 4 -13.32 14.59 -12.43
C LEU A 4 -14.78 14.82 -12.04
N THR A 5 -15.57 13.76 -12.04
CA THR A 5 -16.98 13.83 -11.63
C THR A 5 -17.08 13.67 -10.12
N ARG A 6 -17.49 14.71 -9.42
CA ARG A 6 -17.78 14.68 -7.99
C ARG A 6 -19.25 14.28 -7.78
N VAL A 7 -19.51 13.15 -7.13
CA VAL A 7 -20.85 12.77 -6.68
C VAL A 7 -21.01 13.19 -5.24
N VAL A 8 -21.89 14.16 -4.97
CA VAL A 8 -22.29 14.52 -3.60
C VAL A 8 -23.73 14.07 -3.44
N SER A 9 -23.95 13.06 -2.58
CA SER A 9 -25.28 12.62 -2.19
C SER A 9 -25.72 13.39 -0.94
N SER A 10 -26.61 14.34 -1.13
CA SER A 10 -27.52 14.83 -0.09
C SER A 10 -28.86 15.07 -0.77
N GLY A 11 -29.96 14.66 -0.12
CA GLY A 11 -31.29 14.49 -0.70
C GLY A 11 -31.73 15.52 -1.76
N PHE A 12 -32.29 14.98 -2.85
CA PHE A 12 -33.13 15.63 -3.85
C PHE A 12 -32.64 17.00 -4.41
N HIS A 13 -31.49 16.99 -5.09
CA HIS A 13 -31.29 17.59 -6.42
C HIS A 13 -29.81 17.43 -6.84
N LEU A 14 -29.57 16.87 -8.02
CA LEU A 14 -28.23 16.76 -8.60
C LEU A 14 -27.82 18.11 -9.18
N GLN A 15 -26.87 18.80 -8.56
CA GLN A 15 -26.17 19.93 -9.15
C GLN A 15 -24.79 19.49 -9.65
N PHE A 16 -24.55 19.69 -10.96
CA PHE A 16 -23.26 19.43 -11.58
C PHE A 16 -22.43 20.72 -11.54
N HIS A 17 -21.33 20.73 -10.80
CA HIS A 17 -20.33 21.79 -10.88
C HIS A 17 -19.17 21.31 -11.77
N SER A 18 -19.05 21.87 -12.97
CA SER A 18 -17.84 21.72 -13.79
C SER A 18 -16.76 22.64 -13.25
N VAL A 19 -15.72 22.07 -12.63
CA VAL A 19 -14.49 22.83 -12.34
C VAL A 19 -13.66 22.81 -13.62
N ASN A 20 -13.54 23.97 -14.26
CA ASN A 20 -12.78 24.11 -15.49
C ASN A 20 -11.29 24.19 -15.13
N CYS A 21 -10.61 23.04 -15.02
CA CYS A 21 -9.15 23.02 -14.92
C CYS A 21 -8.57 23.42 -16.28
N GLN A 22 -8.15 24.68 -16.41
CA GLN A 22 -7.40 25.10 -17.59
C GLN A 22 -6.14 24.24 -17.72
N ARG A 23 -6.02 23.58 -18.88
CA ARG A 23 -4.80 22.88 -19.28
C ARG A 23 -3.71 23.94 -19.42
N LEU A 24 -2.79 24.00 -18.46
CA LEU A 24 -1.52 24.68 -18.70
C LEU A 24 -0.75 23.81 -19.70
N THR A 25 -0.62 24.28 -20.94
CA THR A 25 0.30 23.69 -21.91
C THR A 25 1.72 23.81 -21.36
N PRO A 26 2.48 22.71 -21.26
CA PRO A 26 3.88 22.79 -20.86
C PRO A 26 4.64 23.67 -21.89
N PRO A 27 5.62 24.47 -21.44
CA PRO A 27 6.45 25.23 -22.37
C PRO A 27 7.20 24.27 -23.29
N THR A 28 7.29 24.62 -24.57
CA THR A 28 8.07 23.86 -25.55
C THR A 28 9.55 23.98 -25.19
N PRO A 29 10.30 22.86 -25.06
CA PRO A 29 11.73 22.92 -24.77
C PRO A 29 12.46 23.61 -25.93
N THR A 30 13.28 24.61 -25.65
CA THR A 30 14.10 25.30 -26.66
C THR A 30 15.44 24.60 -26.92
N ASP A 31 15.83 23.63 -26.09
CA ASP A 31 17.07 22.86 -26.24
C ASP A 31 16.81 21.35 -26.03
N PRO A 32 17.03 20.49 -27.04
CA PRO A 32 16.80 19.05 -26.93
C PRO A 32 17.84 18.31 -26.07
N THR A 33 18.87 18.98 -25.57
CA THR A 33 19.92 18.37 -24.72
C THR A 33 19.75 18.67 -23.23
N ASP A 34 18.82 19.55 -22.85
CA ASP A 34 18.53 19.88 -21.45
C ASP A 34 17.64 18.82 -20.78
N ARG A 35 18.27 17.74 -20.30
CA ARG A 35 17.60 16.68 -19.53
C ARG A 35 17.10 17.12 -18.15
N LYS A 36 17.37 18.35 -17.70
CA LYS A 36 16.88 18.87 -16.41
C LYS A 36 15.48 19.49 -16.49
N ALA A 37 15.03 19.91 -17.67
CA ALA A 37 13.73 20.58 -17.83
C ALA A 37 12.49 19.65 -17.81
N LEU A 38 12.68 18.33 -17.82
CA LEU A 38 11.57 17.35 -17.89
C LEU A 38 10.97 16.96 -16.52
N PHE A 39 11.58 17.37 -15.40
CA PHE A 39 11.14 16.95 -14.05
C PHE A 39 10.68 18.08 -13.13
N ASP A 40 10.64 19.34 -13.58
CA ASP A 40 10.22 20.47 -12.74
C ASP A 40 8.72 20.81 -12.91
N PHE A 41 7.86 19.78 -12.98
CA PHE A 41 6.41 19.96 -12.95
C PHE A 41 5.97 20.17 -11.49
N ARG A 42 6.15 21.40 -10.99
CA ARG A 42 5.61 21.80 -9.69
C ARG A 42 4.09 21.77 -9.73
N TRP A 43 3.50 20.81 -9.03
CA TRP A 43 2.10 20.89 -8.63
C TRP A 43 1.94 22.07 -7.67
N ASP A 44 1.22 23.12 -8.08
CA ASP A 44 0.84 24.19 -7.16
C ASP A 44 -0.28 23.71 -6.23
N TYR A 45 0.13 23.14 -5.09
CA TYR A 45 -0.75 22.63 -4.04
C TYR A 45 -1.61 23.71 -3.34
N ARG A 46 -1.39 25.01 -3.63
CA ARG A 46 -2.13 26.10 -2.94
C ARG A 46 -3.62 26.08 -3.25
N SER A 47 -4.03 25.57 -4.42
CA SER A 47 -5.44 25.49 -4.81
C SER A 47 -6.23 24.40 -4.07
N CYS A 48 -5.56 23.33 -3.62
CA CYS A 48 -6.19 22.25 -2.86
C CYS A 48 -6.26 22.55 -1.35
N PHE A 49 -5.36 23.38 -0.83
CA PHE A 49 -5.25 23.65 0.60
C PHE A 49 -6.42 24.46 1.17
N LEU A 50 -7.05 25.34 0.38
CA LEU A 50 -8.20 26.13 0.84
C LEU A 50 -9.48 25.29 0.99
N ALA A 51 -9.55 24.09 0.41
CA ALA A 51 -10.64 23.14 0.64
C ALA A 51 -10.41 22.22 1.85
N ALA A 52 -9.16 22.07 2.32
CA ALA A 52 -8.80 21.15 3.40
C ALA A 52 -8.86 21.79 4.80
N THR A 53 -8.69 23.11 4.90
CA THR A 53 -8.69 23.81 6.21
C THR A 53 -10.06 23.86 6.89
N SER A 54 -11.16 23.65 6.15
CA SER A 54 -12.51 23.53 6.73
C SER A 54 -12.83 22.13 7.27
N TYR A 55 -12.00 21.12 7.00
CA TYR A 55 -12.17 19.75 7.51
C TYR A 55 -11.42 19.48 8.83
N SER A 56 -10.36 20.25 9.13
CA SER A 56 -9.49 20.02 10.29
C SER A 56 -10.18 20.30 11.63
N SER A 57 -11.21 21.14 11.69
CA SER A 57 -11.92 21.44 12.94
C SER A 57 -13.00 20.41 13.31
N ARG A 58 -13.40 19.54 12.37
CA ARG A 58 -14.38 18.46 12.65
C ARG A 58 -13.74 17.15 13.10
N LEU A 59 -12.48 16.88 12.75
CA LEU A 59 -11.79 15.65 13.13
C LEU A 59 -11.32 15.65 14.59
N SER A 60 -11.11 16.83 15.18
CA SER A 60 -10.74 16.98 16.60
C SER A 60 -11.83 16.48 17.55
N HIS A 61 -13.09 16.43 17.12
CA HIS A 61 -14.20 15.93 17.93
C HIS A 61 -14.50 14.43 17.77
N MET A 62 -13.89 13.73 16.80
CA MET A 62 -14.12 12.29 16.58
C MET A 62 -13.04 11.40 17.22
N SER A 63 -11.98 11.99 17.78
CA SER A 63 -10.83 11.26 18.33
C SER A 63 -11.08 10.62 19.71
N GLU A 64 -12.18 10.92 20.41
CA GLU A 64 -12.40 10.45 21.79
C GLU A 64 -13.36 9.25 21.93
N GLN A 65 -13.96 8.75 20.85
CA GLN A 65 -14.97 7.67 20.95
C GLN A 65 -14.48 6.24 20.68
N ASN A 66 -13.19 6.01 20.45
CA ASN A 66 -12.69 4.66 20.13
C ASN A 66 -12.17 3.87 21.34
N LYS A 67 -12.97 3.84 22.42
CA LYS A 67 -12.83 2.83 23.48
C LYS A 67 -14.12 2.03 23.57
N GLN A 68 -13.97 0.72 23.32
CA GLN A 68 -14.92 -0.37 23.53
C GLN A 68 -16.05 -0.55 22.50
N SER A 69 -15.78 -1.37 21.48
CA SER A 69 -16.77 -2.33 21.00
C SER A 69 -16.11 -3.67 20.72
N LYS A 70 -16.21 -4.59 21.69
CA LYS A 70 -16.06 -6.03 21.41
C LYS A 70 -17.31 -6.46 20.64
N GLY A 71 -17.14 -6.93 19.40
CA GLY A 71 -18.17 -7.68 18.66
C GLY A 71 -19.06 -6.88 17.70
N GLY A 72 -18.52 -5.89 16.98
CA GLY A 72 -19.25 -5.23 15.88
C GLY A 72 -18.94 -5.87 14.54
N SER A 73 -19.97 -6.37 13.84
CA SER A 73 -19.91 -6.68 12.40
C SER A 73 -19.21 -5.55 11.66
N SER A 74 -18.18 -5.84 10.88
CA SER A 74 -17.53 -4.83 10.05
C SER A 74 -18.57 -4.23 9.10
N GLU A 75 -18.99 -2.99 9.35
CA GLU A 75 -19.87 -2.27 8.42
C GLU A 75 -19.14 -2.15 7.08
N HIS A 76 -19.52 -3.02 6.15
CA HIS A 76 -19.00 -3.06 4.80
C HIS A 76 -19.41 -1.78 4.07
N GLY A 77 -18.49 -1.17 3.32
CA GLY A 77 -18.78 0.00 2.46
C GLY A 77 -18.62 1.37 3.11
N VAL A 78 -18.17 1.46 4.36
CA VAL A 78 -17.81 2.75 4.99
C VAL A 78 -16.33 3.05 4.72
N PRO A 79 -15.97 4.23 4.15
CA PRO A 79 -14.57 4.63 4.00
C PRO A 79 -13.84 4.70 5.34
N ARG A 80 -12.60 4.20 5.38
CA ARG A 80 -11.77 4.15 6.60
C ARG A 80 -10.38 4.72 6.33
N VAL A 81 -9.81 5.34 7.36
CA VAL A 81 -8.43 5.82 7.37
C VAL A 81 -7.64 4.96 8.34
N PHE A 82 -6.47 4.50 7.90
CA PHE A 82 -5.55 3.72 8.71
C PHE A 82 -4.23 4.46 8.83
N SER A 83 -3.82 4.82 10.04
CA SER A 83 -2.48 5.36 10.26
C SER A 83 -1.49 4.21 10.37
N MET A 84 -0.37 4.29 9.64
CA MET A 84 0.73 3.33 9.79
C MET A 84 1.26 3.28 11.22
N SER A 85 1.27 4.42 11.93
CA SER A 85 1.75 4.49 13.31
C SER A 85 0.87 3.76 14.33
N SER A 86 -0.40 3.48 13.99
CA SER A 86 -1.36 2.79 14.86
C SER A 86 -1.54 1.31 14.51
N LEU A 87 -0.86 0.81 13.48
CA LEU A 87 -0.97 -0.60 13.09
C LEU A 87 -0.28 -1.48 14.12
N VAL A 88 -0.92 -2.62 14.44
CA VAL A 88 -0.35 -3.65 15.31
C VAL A 88 0.17 -4.78 14.43
N PRO A 89 1.48 -4.86 14.15
CA PRO A 89 2.02 -5.91 13.33
C PRO A 89 2.02 -7.25 14.05
N ARG A 90 2.11 -8.32 13.26
CA ARG A 90 2.30 -9.69 13.72
C ARG A 90 3.53 -10.27 13.05
N ALA A 91 4.24 -11.13 13.77
CA ALA A 91 5.43 -11.78 13.24
C ALA A 91 5.07 -12.71 12.07
N ASN A 92 5.78 -12.56 10.95
CA ASN A 92 5.79 -13.50 9.84
C ASN A 92 6.94 -14.52 10.04
N SER A 93 8.06 -14.03 10.56
CA SER A 93 9.27 -14.78 10.92
C SER A 93 9.98 -14.04 12.06
N PRO A 94 11.10 -14.57 12.61
CA PRO A 94 11.88 -13.86 13.64
C PRO A 94 12.37 -12.47 13.22
N THR A 95 12.51 -12.19 11.92
CA THR A 95 13.08 -10.95 11.39
C THR A 95 12.13 -10.18 10.48
N SER A 96 10.88 -10.63 10.36
CA SER A 96 9.87 -10.02 9.48
C SER A 96 8.50 -10.01 10.13
N ARG A 97 7.76 -8.92 9.94
CA ARG A 97 6.44 -8.71 10.51
C ARG A 97 5.54 -7.96 9.55
N SER A 98 4.24 -8.16 9.66
CA SER A 98 3.26 -7.47 8.82
C SER A 98 2.00 -7.06 9.58
N ALA A 99 1.35 -6.02 9.08
CA ALA A 99 0.02 -5.61 9.50
C ALA A 99 -0.90 -5.60 8.28
N ARG A 100 -2.01 -6.33 8.39
CA ARG A 100 -3.03 -6.40 7.34
C ARG A 100 -4.03 -5.27 7.57
N VAL A 101 -4.17 -4.40 6.58
CA VAL A 101 -4.95 -3.15 6.70
C VAL A 101 -6.31 -3.31 6.03
N VAL A 102 -6.33 -3.86 4.81
CA VAL A 102 -7.53 -4.08 4.02
C VAL A 102 -7.69 -5.57 3.77
N ASN A 103 -8.73 -6.18 4.34
CA ASN A 103 -9.17 -7.55 4.07
C ASN A 103 -10.62 -7.73 4.54
N ALA A 104 -11.14 -8.96 4.43
CA ALA A 104 -12.48 -9.32 4.87
C ALA A 104 -12.75 -9.00 6.35
N GLU A 105 -11.79 -9.26 7.24
CA GLU A 105 -11.94 -9.04 8.69
C GLU A 105 -11.93 -7.55 9.05
N THR A 106 -11.05 -6.75 8.43
CA THR A 106 -10.84 -5.34 8.80
C THR A 106 -11.80 -4.39 8.09
N THR A 107 -12.22 -4.73 6.87
CA THR A 107 -12.99 -3.84 5.98
C THR A 107 -14.15 -4.51 5.26
N GLY A 108 -14.24 -5.85 5.32
CA GLY A 108 -15.20 -6.62 4.51
C GLY A 108 -14.74 -6.89 3.07
N ALA A 109 -13.58 -6.38 2.64
CA ALA A 109 -13.08 -6.51 1.28
C ALA A 109 -12.87 -7.98 0.86
N GLN A 110 -13.47 -8.36 -0.26
CA GLN A 110 -13.38 -9.72 -0.84
C GLN A 110 -12.42 -9.82 -2.03
N ASN A 111 -12.17 -8.71 -2.72
CA ASN A 111 -11.37 -8.68 -3.95
C ASN A 111 -10.01 -8.01 -3.77
N LEU A 112 -9.73 -7.50 -2.58
CA LEU A 112 -8.51 -6.74 -2.30
C LEU A 112 -7.94 -7.15 -0.96
N PHE A 113 -6.63 -7.35 -0.94
CA PHE A 113 -5.86 -7.58 0.26
C PHE A 113 -4.70 -6.60 0.29
N ALA A 114 -4.57 -5.79 1.33
CA ALA A 114 -3.49 -4.82 1.41
C ALA A 114 -2.95 -4.68 2.84
N GLY A 115 -1.69 -4.34 2.94
CA GLY A 115 -1.04 -4.19 4.21
C GLY A 115 0.32 -3.53 4.12
N VAL A 116 1.01 -3.57 5.25
CA VAL A 116 2.39 -3.12 5.37
C VAL A 116 3.22 -4.27 5.92
N PHE A 117 4.44 -4.45 5.45
CA PHE A 117 5.41 -5.30 6.10
C PHE A 117 6.72 -4.58 6.39
N TRP A 118 7.42 -5.11 7.38
CA TRP A 118 8.73 -4.66 7.84
C TRP A 118 9.65 -5.87 7.94
N SER A 119 10.87 -5.73 7.41
CA SER A 119 11.88 -6.78 7.44
C SER A 119 13.24 -6.22 7.77
N ASP A 120 13.96 -6.90 8.66
CA ASP A 120 15.28 -6.45 9.13
C ASP A 120 16.38 -6.74 8.10
N PRO A 121 17.52 -6.03 8.15
CA PRO A 121 18.66 -6.29 7.29
C PRO A 121 19.06 -7.77 7.25
N GLY A 122 19.30 -8.30 6.05
CA GLY A 122 19.66 -9.70 5.84
C GLY A 122 18.48 -10.70 5.87
N SER A 123 17.27 -10.25 6.21
CA SER A 123 16.08 -11.10 6.14
C SER A 123 15.84 -11.60 4.72
N THR A 124 15.35 -12.83 4.62
CA THR A 124 14.92 -13.44 3.37
C THR A 124 13.42 -13.70 3.39
N GLY A 125 12.84 -13.77 2.21
CA GLY A 125 11.42 -14.05 2.00
C GLY A 125 11.17 -14.40 0.53
N GLY A 126 9.91 -14.58 0.18
CA GLY A 126 9.49 -14.90 -1.18
C GLY A 126 8.07 -15.43 -1.22
N TRP A 127 7.48 -15.42 -2.41
CA TRP A 127 6.15 -15.98 -2.66
C TRP A 127 6.12 -16.63 -4.04
N SER A 128 5.19 -17.57 -4.23
CA SER A 128 4.82 -18.06 -5.56
C SER A 128 3.32 -17.91 -5.80
N PHE A 129 2.97 -17.39 -6.97
CA PHE A 129 1.61 -17.22 -7.44
C PHE A 129 1.29 -18.23 -8.53
N GLY A 130 0.03 -18.63 -8.62
CA GLY A 130 -0.50 -19.45 -9.70
C GLY A 130 -1.59 -20.40 -9.24
N SER A 131 -2.13 -21.17 -10.19
CA SER A 131 -3.08 -22.25 -9.88
C SER A 131 -2.40 -23.48 -9.26
N GLU A 132 -1.10 -23.62 -9.48
CA GLU A 132 -0.28 -24.74 -9.03
C GLU A 132 0.93 -24.23 -8.26
N ASP A 133 1.35 -24.99 -7.25
CA ASP A 133 2.57 -24.72 -6.49
C ASP A 133 3.80 -25.14 -7.31
N PRO A 134 4.72 -24.22 -7.65
CA PRO A 134 5.94 -24.56 -8.38
C PRO A 134 6.99 -25.28 -7.51
N HIS A 135 6.71 -25.50 -6.22
CA HIS A 135 7.58 -26.19 -5.26
C HIS A 135 8.99 -25.59 -5.14
N VAL A 136 9.08 -24.25 -5.23
CA VAL A 136 10.34 -23.53 -5.07
C VAL A 136 10.68 -23.36 -3.59
N GLU A 137 11.85 -23.85 -3.20
CA GLU A 137 12.32 -23.75 -1.82
C GLU A 137 12.37 -22.30 -1.33
N GLY A 138 11.79 -22.06 -0.14
CA GLY A 138 11.71 -20.74 0.47
C GLY A 138 10.69 -19.80 -0.17
N CYS A 139 9.85 -20.28 -1.10
CA CYS A 139 8.78 -19.52 -1.74
C CYS A 139 7.41 -20.17 -1.48
N PRO A 140 6.76 -19.88 -0.33
CA PRO A 140 5.43 -20.40 -0.05
C PRO A 140 4.44 -20.05 -1.17
N HIS A 141 3.60 -21.02 -1.52
CA HIS A 141 2.55 -20.85 -2.52
C HIS A 141 1.33 -20.13 -1.94
N VAL A 142 0.94 -19.02 -2.58
CA VAL A 142 -0.12 -18.12 -2.09
C VAL A 142 -1.40 -18.14 -2.94
N GLY A 143 -1.41 -18.98 -3.97
CA GLY A 143 -2.53 -19.15 -4.89
C GLY A 143 -2.52 -18.18 -6.07
N VAL A 144 -3.64 -18.10 -6.78
CA VAL A 144 -3.80 -17.22 -7.95
C VAL A 144 -3.89 -15.77 -7.50
N GLY A 145 -3.01 -14.93 -8.01
CA GLY A 145 -3.10 -13.50 -7.77
C GLY A 145 -1.94 -12.71 -8.33
N GLU A 146 -2.12 -11.40 -8.29
CA GLU A 146 -1.12 -10.41 -8.63
C GLU A 146 -0.81 -9.58 -7.38
N GLU A 147 0.40 -9.08 -7.29
CA GLU A 147 0.83 -8.26 -6.16
C GLU A 147 1.57 -7.00 -6.63
N VAL A 148 1.35 -5.89 -5.94
CA VAL A 148 2.07 -4.64 -6.14
C VAL A 148 2.72 -4.23 -4.83
N TYR A 149 4.01 -3.90 -4.89
CA TYR A 149 4.77 -3.30 -3.81
C TYR A 149 5.06 -1.83 -4.08
N LEU A 150 4.93 -1.01 -3.05
CA LEU A 150 5.56 0.31 -2.95
C LEU A 150 6.59 0.25 -1.82
N CYS A 151 7.86 0.41 -2.17
CA CYS A 151 8.93 0.43 -1.19
C CYS A 151 9.03 1.82 -0.56
N LEU A 152 8.81 1.89 0.75
CA LEU A 152 8.81 3.15 1.50
C LEU A 152 10.20 3.45 2.09
N ARG A 153 10.98 2.40 2.39
CA ARG A 153 12.33 2.50 2.96
C ARG A 153 13.13 1.23 2.67
N GLY A 154 14.46 1.37 2.63
CA GLY A 154 15.42 0.27 2.55
C GLY A 154 15.69 -0.18 1.11
N ARG A 155 16.38 -1.31 0.96
CA ARG A 155 16.73 -1.90 -0.34
C ARG A 155 16.54 -3.40 -0.32
N VAL A 156 16.14 -3.94 -1.46
CA VAL A 156 15.83 -5.36 -1.63
C VAL A 156 16.52 -5.86 -2.90
N GLU A 157 17.22 -6.99 -2.77
CA GLU A 157 17.62 -7.81 -3.91
C GLU A 157 16.53 -8.86 -4.16
N VAL A 158 16.16 -9.02 -5.42
CA VAL A 158 15.18 -10.00 -5.88
C VAL A 158 15.85 -11.02 -6.77
N GLU A 159 15.51 -12.28 -6.55
CA GLU A 159 15.69 -13.36 -7.52
C GLU A 159 14.32 -13.86 -7.96
N TRP A 160 14.11 -14.02 -9.26
CA TRP A 160 12.92 -14.61 -9.84
C TRP A 160 13.33 -15.47 -11.03
N GLU A 161 12.41 -16.23 -11.61
CA GLU A 161 12.74 -17.15 -12.72
C GLU A 161 13.37 -16.46 -13.95
N GLY A 162 13.13 -15.15 -14.14
CA GLY A 162 13.70 -14.36 -15.22
C GLY A 162 15.04 -13.68 -14.89
N GLY A 163 15.59 -13.85 -13.68
CA GLY A 163 16.89 -13.30 -13.29
C GLY A 163 16.87 -12.57 -11.95
N LYS A 164 17.66 -11.49 -11.85
CA LYS A 164 17.83 -10.72 -10.62
C LYS A 164 17.70 -9.23 -10.87
N PHE A 165 17.16 -8.51 -9.90
CA PHE A 165 17.15 -7.05 -9.89
C PHE A 165 17.08 -6.55 -8.46
N GLU A 166 17.23 -5.24 -8.30
CA GLU A 166 17.12 -4.58 -7.00
C GLU A 166 16.09 -3.46 -7.07
N PHE A 167 15.48 -3.16 -5.94
CA PHE A 167 14.61 -1.99 -5.78
C PHE A 167 14.77 -1.40 -4.38
N GLY A 168 14.39 -0.13 -4.22
CA GLY A 168 14.54 0.61 -2.98
C GLY A 168 13.44 1.65 -2.78
N ALA A 169 13.65 2.53 -1.81
CA ALA A 169 12.67 3.55 -1.42
C ALA A 169 12.22 4.40 -2.62
N GLY A 170 10.90 4.50 -2.82
CA GLY A 170 10.28 5.22 -3.94
C GLY A 170 9.93 4.34 -5.14
N ASP A 171 10.46 3.12 -5.22
CA ASP A 171 10.18 2.21 -6.33
C ASP A 171 8.86 1.44 -6.13
N ILE A 172 8.23 1.14 -7.26
CA ILE A 172 7.04 0.28 -7.35
C ILE A 172 7.42 -0.99 -8.09
N VAL A 173 7.03 -2.15 -7.54
CA VAL A 173 7.26 -3.45 -8.17
C VAL A 173 5.92 -4.14 -8.39
N TYR A 174 5.76 -4.74 -9.57
CA TYR A 174 4.58 -5.52 -9.93
C TYR A 174 4.96 -6.99 -10.10
N TRP A 175 4.22 -7.86 -9.42
CA TRP A 175 4.35 -9.32 -9.48
C TRP A 175 3.14 -9.88 -10.23
N PRO A 176 3.35 -10.35 -11.47
CA PRO A 176 2.28 -10.99 -12.20
C PRO A 176 1.98 -12.38 -11.64
N ASN A 177 0.75 -12.84 -11.85
CA ASN A 177 0.35 -14.20 -11.57
C ASN A 177 1.23 -15.23 -12.32
N ASN A 178 1.30 -16.46 -11.81
CA ASN A 178 2.14 -17.55 -12.33
C ASN A 178 3.65 -17.26 -12.29
N ARG A 179 4.10 -16.44 -11.32
CA ARG A 179 5.52 -16.17 -11.06
C ARG A 179 5.86 -16.53 -9.62
N TRP A 180 7.13 -16.85 -9.40
CA TRP A 180 7.72 -16.90 -8.06
C TRP A 180 8.85 -15.90 -7.94
N PHE A 181 9.12 -15.45 -6.72
CA PHE A 181 10.28 -14.62 -6.43
C PHE A 181 10.79 -14.87 -5.01
N ARG A 182 12.09 -14.65 -4.82
CA ARG A 182 12.78 -14.56 -3.52
C ARG A 182 13.29 -13.15 -3.32
N THR A 183 13.23 -12.70 -2.09
CA THR A 183 13.76 -11.39 -1.67
C THR A 183 14.83 -11.57 -0.63
N LYS A 184 15.84 -10.71 -0.69
CA LYS A 184 16.80 -10.51 0.39
C LYS A 184 16.87 -9.02 0.71
N ILE A 185 16.72 -8.67 1.98
CA ILE A 185 16.91 -7.29 2.42
C ILE A 185 18.40 -6.98 2.42
N ILE A 186 18.80 -6.03 1.57
CA ILE A 186 20.20 -5.63 1.39
C ILE A 186 20.45 -4.24 2.01
N GLY A 187 21.67 -4.02 2.49
CA GLY A 187 22.05 -2.80 3.19
C GLY A 187 21.93 -2.90 4.70
N THR A 188 21.97 -1.74 5.38
CA THR A 188 22.00 -1.63 6.85
C THR A 188 20.67 -1.17 7.46
N GLU A 189 19.72 -0.74 6.64
CA GLU A 189 18.41 -0.27 7.10
C GLU A 189 17.32 -1.34 6.93
N PRO A 190 16.35 -1.42 7.85
CA PRO A 190 15.16 -2.22 7.64
C PRO A 190 14.38 -1.75 6.41
N VAL A 191 13.70 -2.70 5.76
CA VAL A 191 12.78 -2.42 4.66
C VAL A 191 11.37 -2.23 5.18
N HIS A 192 10.70 -1.19 4.68
CA HIS A 192 9.29 -0.91 4.95
C HIS A 192 8.56 -0.89 3.62
N MET A 193 7.48 -1.65 3.51
CA MET A 193 6.79 -1.82 2.23
C MET A 193 5.29 -1.83 2.40
N PHE A 194 4.60 -1.08 1.55
CA PHE A 194 3.17 -1.22 1.37
C PHE A 194 2.90 -2.21 0.24
N TYR A 195 1.93 -3.08 0.42
CA TYR A 195 1.58 -4.09 -0.57
C TYR A 195 0.08 -4.16 -0.83
N VAL A 196 -0.25 -4.55 -2.05
CA VAL A 196 -1.61 -4.83 -2.50
C VAL A 196 -1.61 -6.13 -3.28
N MET A 197 -2.51 -7.05 -2.96
CA MET A 197 -2.76 -8.28 -3.68
C MET A 197 -4.21 -8.33 -4.18
N SER A 198 -4.41 -8.91 -5.37
CA SER A 198 -5.73 -9.16 -5.96
C SER A 198 -5.73 -10.44 -6.81
N PRO A 199 -6.67 -11.39 -6.60
CA PRO A 199 -7.56 -11.45 -5.43
C PRO A 199 -6.75 -11.66 -4.12
N PRO A 200 -7.40 -11.64 -2.95
CA PRO A 200 -6.74 -12.00 -1.71
C PRO A 200 -6.09 -13.39 -1.79
N PRO A 201 -4.90 -13.57 -1.20
CA PRO A 201 -4.16 -14.84 -1.25
C PRO A 201 -4.94 -15.95 -0.53
N THR A 202 -4.84 -17.20 -0.98
CA THR A 202 -5.65 -18.30 -0.43
C THR A 202 -5.05 -18.98 0.80
N SER A 203 -3.77 -18.74 1.10
CA SER A 203 -3.02 -19.45 2.15
C SER A 203 -2.35 -18.55 3.20
N ILE A 204 -2.35 -17.22 3.02
CA ILE A 204 -1.71 -16.27 3.96
C ILE A 204 -2.67 -15.90 5.08
N TRP A 205 -3.03 -16.82 5.96
CA TRP A 205 -4.04 -16.55 7.02
C TRP A 205 -3.47 -16.54 8.44
N SER A 206 -2.45 -17.34 8.72
CA SER A 206 -1.88 -17.50 10.06
C SER A 206 -0.64 -16.61 10.25
N LEU A 207 -0.83 -15.38 10.73
CA LEU A 207 0.29 -14.60 11.26
C LEU A 207 0.58 -15.01 12.71
N GLY A 208 1.83 -14.87 13.11
CA GLY A 208 2.28 -15.16 14.47
C GLY A 208 1.75 -14.19 15.53
N LYS A 209 2.47 -14.15 16.66
CA LYS A 209 2.15 -13.29 17.80
C LYS A 209 2.18 -11.81 17.39
N LYS A 210 1.42 -10.99 18.12
CA LYS A 210 1.49 -9.53 18.01
C LYS A 210 2.86 -9.06 18.45
N VAL A 211 3.43 -8.14 17.69
CA VAL A 211 4.74 -7.56 17.94
C VAL A 211 4.69 -6.05 17.75
N THR A 212 5.67 -5.33 18.29
CA THR A 212 5.91 -3.93 17.99
C THR A 212 6.39 -3.78 16.55
N GLN A 213 6.46 -2.55 16.04
CA GLN A 213 7.06 -2.29 14.72
C GLN A 213 8.55 -2.66 14.68
N THR A 214 9.25 -2.68 15.83
CA THR A 214 10.64 -3.13 15.96
C THR A 214 10.77 -4.64 16.16
N GLY A 215 9.66 -5.38 16.30
CA GLY A 215 9.65 -6.85 16.40
C GLY A 215 9.57 -7.41 17.82
N GLU A 216 9.53 -6.55 18.84
CA GLU A 216 9.39 -6.98 20.25
C GLU A 216 7.99 -7.55 20.50
N ALA A 217 7.86 -8.58 21.33
CA ALA A 217 6.55 -9.15 21.65
C ALA A 217 5.65 -8.13 22.39
N ILE A 218 4.37 -8.09 22.02
CA ILE A 218 3.34 -7.37 22.78
C ILE A 218 2.57 -8.41 23.60
N GLU A 219 2.61 -8.27 24.93
CA GLU A 219 1.84 -9.09 25.88
C GLU A 219 0.32 -8.91 25.73
#